data_AF-A0A7G8ESC4-F1
#
_entry.id   AF-A0A7G8ESC4-F1
#
_cell.length_a   1.000
_cell.length_b   1.000
_cell.length_c   1.000
_cell.angle_alpha   90.00
_cell.angle_beta   90.00
_cell.angle_gamma   90.00
#
_symmetry.space_group_name_H-M   'P 1'
#
loop_
_entity.id
_entity.type
_entity.pdbx_description
1 polymer ?
#
loop_
_entity_poly.entity_id
_entity_poly.type
_entity_poly.pdbx_seq_one_letter_code
_entity_poly.pdbx_strand_id
1 'polypeptide(L)'
;MNRSAAAMLRWSWLLGVSLLGPAALPAGGAERRLPQVRRYQGSGPLLSGDRCVLQASPRVAAPSLRRLEVGTPLQLLRHWRSDDGRDWIQVQVASGSALPMAVEGQRGWIHG
;
A
#
# COMPACT_ATOMS: atom_id res chain seq x y z
N MET A 1 -35.47 -44.04 -2.42
CA MET A 1 -34.98 -42.68 -2.71
C MET A 1 -33.52 -42.77 -3.15
N ASN A 2 -33.25 -42.56 -4.43
CA ASN A 2 -31.96 -42.87 -5.06
C ASN A 2 -30.91 -41.82 -4.64
N ARG A 3 -29.96 -42.21 -3.79
CA ARG A 3 -28.92 -41.32 -3.22
C ARG A 3 -28.13 -40.56 -4.29
N SER A 4 -27.96 -41.16 -5.47
CA SER A 4 -27.28 -40.55 -6.62
C SER A 4 -28.03 -39.35 -7.21
N ALA A 5 -29.37 -39.39 -7.26
CA ALA A 5 -30.19 -38.29 -7.79
C ALA A 5 -30.14 -37.07 -6.86
N ALA A 6 -30.16 -37.31 -5.54
CA ALA A 6 -29.99 -36.25 -4.54
C ALA A 6 -28.60 -35.59 -4.61
N ALA A 7 -27.55 -36.39 -4.89
CA ALA A 7 -26.20 -35.87 -5.08
C ALA A 7 -26.10 -34.99 -6.33
N MET A 8 -26.64 -35.42 -7.47
CA MET A 8 -26.65 -34.64 -8.72
C MET A 8 -27.39 -33.31 -8.58
N LEU A 9 -28.54 -33.32 -7.89
CA LEU A 9 -29.30 -32.11 -7.62
C LEU A 9 -28.53 -31.14 -6.71
N ARG A 10 -27.89 -31.64 -5.66
CA ARG A 10 -27.05 -30.83 -4.76
C ARG A 10 -25.89 -30.18 -5.50
N TRP A 11 -25.20 -30.92 -6.36
CA TRP A 11 -24.08 -30.39 -7.14
C TRP A 11 -24.53 -29.37 -8.19
N SER A 12 -25.65 -29.62 -8.87
CA SER A 12 -26.22 -28.65 -9.82
C SER A 12 -26.65 -27.35 -9.14
N TRP A 13 -27.21 -27.46 -7.93
CA TRP A 13 -27.58 -26.29 -7.12
C TRP A 13 -26.36 -25.47 -6.70
N LEU A 14 -25.31 -26.12 -6.19
CA LEU A 14 -24.05 -25.46 -5.82
C LEU A 14 -23.40 -24.76 -7.02
N LEU A 15 -23.42 -25.40 -8.19
CA LEU A 15 -22.94 -24.79 -9.44
C LEU A 15 -23.78 -23.57 -9.82
N GLY A 16 -25.11 -23.67 -9.79
CA GLY A 16 -25.99 -22.54 -10.07
C GLY A 16 -25.70 -21.32 -9.18
N VAL A 17 -25.63 -21.53 -7.86
CA VAL A 17 -25.30 -20.47 -6.89
C VAL A 17 -23.90 -19.91 -7.13
N SER A 18 -22.92 -20.74 -7.46
CA SER A 18 -21.56 -20.28 -7.73
C SER A 18 -21.43 -19.47 -9.02
N LEU A 19 -22.21 -19.77 -10.06
CA LEU A 19 -22.25 -18.96 -11.29
C LEU A 19 -22.99 -17.63 -11.08
N LEU A 20 -24.01 -17.61 -10.21
CA LEU A 20 -24.73 -16.38 -9.84
C LEU A 20 -23.94 -15.52 -8.83
N GLY A 21 -22.91 -16.08 -8.18
CA GLY A 21 -22.26 -15.53 -6.99
C GLY A 21 -21.29 -14.35 -7.18
N PRO A 22 -20.37 -14.31 -8.17
CA PRO A 22 -19.41 -13.21 -8.19
C PRO A 22 -19.28 -12.53 -9.56
N ALA A 23 -20.36 -11.92 -10.06
CA ALA A 23 -20.23 -10.79 -10.99
C ALA A 23 -20.14 -9.44 -10.24
N ALA A 24 -20.42 -9.43 -8.93
CA ALA A 24 -20.53 -8.22 -8.12
C ALA A 24 -19.70 -8.29 -6.81
N LEU A 25 -18.63 -9.07 -6.78
CA LEU A 25 -17.57 -8.75 -5.83
C LEU A 25 -16.99 -7.40 -6.28
N PRO A 26 -16.81 -6.41 -5.38
CA PRO A 26 -15.98 -5.24 -5.66
C PRO A 26 -14.53 -5.73 -5.74
N ALA A 27 -14.21 -6.47 -6.79
CA ALA A 27 -12.85 -6.64 -7.24
C ALA A 27 -12.43 -5.23 -7.68
N GLY A 28 -11.83 -4.48 -6.76
CA GLY A 28 -11.02 -3.30 -7.06
C GLY A 28 -9.79 -3.68 -7.89
N GLY A 29 -10.00 -4.38 -9.00
CA GLY A 29 -8.98 -5.01 -9.85
C GLY A 29 -9.22 -4.79 -11.34
N ALA A 30 -10.32 -4.13 -11.74
CA ALA A 30 -10.50 -3.62 -13.10
C ALA A 30 -9.93 -2.20 -13.29
N GLU A 31 -9.24 -1.65 -12.29
CA GLU A 31 -8.45 -0.44 -12.49
C GLU A 31 -7.20 -0.84 -13.29
N ARG A 32 -7.22 -0.63 -14.61
CA ARG A 32 -6.01 -0.66 -15.44
C ARG A 32 -5.11 0.51 -15.05
N ARG A 33 -4.48 0.44 -13.88
CA ARG A 33 -3.34 1.30 -13.59
C ARG A 33 -2.26 0.90 -14.59
N LEU A 34 -1.91 1.84 -15.47
CA LEU A 34 -0.69 1.77 -16.28
C LEU A 34 0.44 1.28 -15.36
N PRO A 35 1.21 0.25 -15.76
CA PRO A 35 2.35 -0.18 -14.96
C PRO A 35 3.20 1.06 -14.71
N GLN A 36 3.36 1.39 -13.43
CA GLN A 36 4.12 2.57 -13.03
C GLN A 36 5.52 2.38 -13.62
N VAL A 37 5.83 3.15 -14.66
CA VAL A 37 7.13 3.11 -15.33
C VAL A 37 8.14 3.33 -14.22
N ARG A 38 8.85 2.25 -13.85
CA ARG A 38 9.89 2.28 -12.83
C ARG A 38 11.06 3.02 -13.47
N ARG A 39 10.93 4.35 -13.61
CA ARG A 39 12.07 5.22 -13.88
C ARG A 39 13.05 4.88 -12.78
N TYR A 40 14.20 4.37 -13.17
CA TYR A 40 15.35 4.20 -12.30
C TYR A 40 15.69 5.59 -11.76
N GLN A 41 15.03 5.98 -10.66
CA GLN A 41 15.42 7.14 -9.89
C GLN A 41 16.70 6.75 -9.19
N GLY A 42 17.72 7.60 -9.30
CA GLY A 42 19.08 7.37 -8.84
C GLY A 42 19.13 6.56 -7.55
N SER A 43 19.86 5.45 -7.59
CA SER A 43 19.98 4.44 -6.54
C SER A 43 20.71 4.98 -5.31
N GLY A 44 20.13 5.97 -4.64
CA GLY A 44 20.59 6.49 -3.36
C GLY A 44 19.40 6.68 -2.43
N PRO A 45 19.58 6.50 -1.11
CA PRO A 45 18.53 6.82 -0.15
C PRO A 45 18.17 8.30 -0.26
N LEU A 46 16.87 8.61 -0.22
CA LEU A 46 16.44 10.00 -0.05
C LEU A 46 16.94 10.47 1.31
N LEU A 47 17.46 11.69 1.38
CA LEU A 47 17.88 12.27 2.65
C LEU A 47 16.78 13.20 3.15
N SER A 48 16.45 13.09 4.43
CA SER A 48 15.51 14.00 5.06
C SER A 48 16.04 15.43 5.03
N GLY A 49 15.22 16.37 4.57
CA GLY A 49 15.53 17.81 4.55
C GLY A 49 15.28 18.49 5.90
N ASP A 50 15.47 19.81 5.95
CA ASP A 50 15.18 20.60 7.14
C ASP A 50 13.68 20.57 7.50
N ARG A 51 13.38 20.46 8.79
CA ARG A 51 12.02 20.39 9.36
C ARG A 51 11.11 19.29 8.78
N CYS A 52 11.68 18.19 8.32
CA CYS A 52 10.90 17.07 7.82
C CYS A 52 10.13 16.35 8.94
N VAL A 53 8.82 16.19 8.77
CA VAL A 53 7.94 15.53 9.74
C VAL A 53 7.28 14.32 9.09
N LEU A 54 7.47 13.16 9.72
CA LEU A 54 6.82 11.92 9.36
C LEU A 54 5.40 11.90 9.94
N GLN A 55 4.40 11.73 9.08
CA GLN A 55 2.98 11.76 9.41
C GLN A 55 2.32 10.39 9.23
N ALA A 56 1.24 10.13 9.95
CA ALA A 56 0.53 8.85 9.91
C ALA A 56 -0.25 8.64 8.59
N SER A 57 -0.68 9.72 7.93
CA SER A 57 -1.49 9.65 6.71
C SER A 57 -1.21 10.84 5.78
N PRO A 58 -1.55 10.74 4.48
CA PRO A 58 -1.34 11.81 3.50
C PRO A 58 -2.45 12.88 3.60
N ARG A 59 -2.64 13.45 4.79
CA ARG A 59 -3.62 14.49 5.06
C ARG A 59 -2.96 15.61 5.86
N VAL A 60 -3.34 16.85 5.60
CA VAL A 60 -2.75 18.03 6.27
C VAL A 60 -2.98 18.00 7.80
N ALA A 61 -4.12 17.46 8.23
CA ALA A 61 -4.47 17.31 9.65
C ALA A 61 -4.01 15.96 10.25
N ALA A 62 -3.11 15.23 9.59
CA ALA A 62 -2.65 13.94 10.09
C ALA A 62 -1.76 14.12 11.33
N PRO A 63 -1.87 13.23 12.34
CA PRO A 63 -0.94 13.22 13.46
C PRO A 63 0.50 13.05 13.01
N SER A 64 1.40 13.86 13.56
CA SER A 64 2.85 13.70 13.39
C SER A 64 3.32 12.49 14.19
N LEU A 65 3.92 11.51 13.51
CA LEU A 65 4.53 10.34 14.13
C LEU A 65 5.90 10.69 14.74
N ARG A 66 6.73 11.41 13.97
CA ARG A 66 8.11 11.72 14.37
C ARG A 66 8.68 12.87 13.54
N ARG A 67 9.49 13.72 14.17
CA ARG A 67 10.36 14.67 13.44
C ARG A 67 11.64 13.96 13.03
N LEU A 68 12.01 14.09 11.76
CA LEU A 68 13.23 13.49 11.20
C LEU A 68 14.37 14.50 11.29
N GLU A 69 15.57 13.99 11.57
CA GLU A 69 16.79 14.80 11.54
C GLU A 69 17.25 14.97 10.10
N VAL A 70 17.86 16.12 9.81
CA VAL A 70 18.44 16.40 8.49
C VAL A 70 19.47 15.31 8.15
N GLY A 71 19.39 14.78 6.94
CA GLY A 71 20.28 13.72 6.48
C GLY A 71 19.85 12.31 6.89
N THR A 72 18.71 12.13 7.57
CA THR A 72 18.18 10.79 7.84
C THR A 72 17.93 10.05 6.52
N PRO A 73 18.47 8.83 6.33
CA PRO A 73 18.23 8.06 5.12
C PRO A 73 16.79 7.51 5.09
N LEU A 74 16.12 7.77 3.98
CA LEU A 74 14.73 7.43 3.70
C LEU A 74 14.66 6.60 2.43
N GLN A 75 13.88 5.52 2.49
CA GLN A 75 13.53 4.74 1.32
C GLN A 75 12.17 5.20 0.80
N LEU A 76 12.14 5.64 -0.46
CA LEU A 76 10.91 5.97 -1.17
C LEU A 76 10.08 4.69 -1.37
N LEU A 77 8.86 4.67 -0.82
CA LEU A 77 7.93 3.55 -1.03
C LEU A 77 6.92 3.86 -2.14
N ARG A 78 6.28 5.03 -2.07
CA ARG A 78 5.28 5.46 -3.08
C ARG A 78 5.08 6.97 -3.05
N HIS A 79 4.57 7.49 -4.16
CA HIS A 79 4.09 8.85 -4.29
C HIS A 79 2.56 8.85 -4.41
N TRP A 80 1.92 9.80 -3.74
CA TRP A 80 0.48 10.01 -3.73
C TRP A 80 0.18 11.49 -3.95
N ARG A 81 -0.69 11.77 -4.90
CA ARG A 81 -1.23 13.11 -5.11
C ARG A 81 -2.62 13.17 -4.49
N SER A 82 -2.81 14.07 -3.54
CA SER A 82 -4.11 14.31 -2.92
C SER A 82 -5.03 15.06 -3.89
N ASP A 83 -6.33 14.91 -3.72
CA ASP A 83 -7.36 15.63 -4.49
C ASP A 83 -7.22 17.16 -4.33
N ASP A 84 -6.67 17.61 -3.20
CA ASP A 84 -6.34 19.02 -2.91
C ASP A 84 -5.11 19.53 -3.71
N GLY A 85 -4.57 18.73 -4.62
CA GLY A 85 -3.40 19.06 -5.44
C GLY A 85 -2.05 18.92 -4.73
N ARG A 86 -2.04 18.56 -3.44
CA ARG A 86 -0.82 18.39 -2.64
C ARG A 86 -0.15 17.04 -2.92
N ASP A 87 1.17 17.06 -2.95
CA ASP A 87 1.98 15.86 -3.13
C ASP A 87 2.44 15.29 -1.77
N TRP A 88 2.34 13.97 -1.67
CA TRP A 88 2.65 13.20 -0.49
C TRP A 88 3.52 12.01 -0.85
N ILE A 89 4.58 11.82 -0.08
CA ILE A 89 5.54 10.75 -0.32
C ILE A 89 5.52 9.82 0.88
N GLN A 90 5.21 8.54 0.65
CA GLN A 90 5.39 7.55 1.70
C GLN A 90 6.84 7.11 1.71
N VAL A 91 7.46 7.19 2.88
CA VAL A 91 8.84 6.83 3.10
C VAL A 91 8.96 5.82 4.23
N GLN A 92 9.99 4.98 4.15
CA GLN A 92 10.45 4.17 5.24
C GLN A 92 11.77 4.73 5.75
N VAL A 93 11.85 5.02 7.04
CA VAL A 93 13.10 5.43 7.68
C VAL A 93 14.02 4.21 7.71
N ALA A 94 15.21 4.32 7.11
CA ALA A 94 16.20 3.26 7.20
C ALA A 94 16.79 3.27 8.62
N SER A 95 16.50 2.22 9.39
CA SER A 95 17.13 2.00 10.68
C SER A 95 18.59 1.65 10.44
N GLY A 96 19.52 2.55 10.76
CA GLY A 96 20.97 2.33 10.61
C GLY A 96 21.59 1.26 11.51
N SER A 97 20.79 0.35 12.07
CA SER A 97 21.31 -0.74 12.89
C SER A 97 21.69 -1.90 11.99
N ALA A 98 22.99 -2.17 11.87
CA ALA A 98 23.57 -3.31 11.17
C ALA A 98 23.25 -4.68 11.81
N LEU A 99 22.30 -4.72 12.75
CA LEU A 99 21.87 -5.93 13.43
C LEU A 99 20.65 -6.52 12.71
N PRO A 100 20.63 -7.83 12.42
CA PRO A 100 19.55 -8.50 11.68
C PRO A 100 18.21 -8.55 12.43
N MET A 101 18.11 -7.96 13.62
CA MET A 101 16.86 -7.70 14.35
C MET A 101 16.45 -6.22 14.31
N ALA A 102 16.87 -5.47 13.28
CA ALA A 102 16.42 -4.09 13.12
C ALA A 102 14.90 -4.07 12.96
N VAL A 103 14.23 -3.58 14.00
CA VAL A 103 12.81 -3.24 14.05
C VAL A 103 12.45 -2.57 12.73
N GLU A 104 11.45 -3.13 12.06
CA GLU A 104 11.00 -2.72 10.74
C GLU A 104 10.95 -1.18 10.67
N GLY A 105 11.78 -0.62 9.78
CA GLY A 105 12.02 0.81 9.73
C GLY A 105 10.72 1.60 9.77
N GLN A 106 10.63 2.62 10.62
CA GLN A 106 9.39 3.35 10.85
C GLN A 106 8.88 3.96 9.52
N ARG A 107 7.66 3.60 9.12
CA ARG A 107 7.02 4.08 7.89
C ARG A 107 6.12 5.26 8.18
N GLY A 108 5.98 6.15 7.21
CA GLY A 108 5.02 7.25 7.26
C GLY A 108 5.06 8.13 6.03
N TRP A 109 4.36 9.25 6.11
CA TRP A 109 4.16 10.18 5.02
C TRP A 109 4.91 11.48 5.26
N ILE A 110 5.54 12.01 4.24
CA ILE A 110 6.15 13.34 4.22
C ILE A 110 5.53 14.16 3.09
N HIS A 111 5.60 15.48 3.20
CA HIS A 111 5.26 16.37 2.09
C HIS A 111 6.33 16.25 1.00
N GLY A 112 5.88 16.15 -0.25
CA GLY A 112 6.74 16.11 -1.44
C GLY A 112 7.18 17.48 -1.93
#